data_AF-A0A9D4FB17-F1
#
_entry.id   AF-A0A9D4FB17-F1
#
_cell.length_a   1.000
_cell.length_b   1.000
_cell.length_c   1.000
_cell.angle_alpha   90.00
_cell.angle_beta   90.00
_cell.angle_gamma   90.00
#
_symmetry.space_group_name_H-M   'P 1'
#
loop_
_entity.id
_entity.type
_entity.pdbx_description
1 polymer ?
#
loop_
_entity_poly.entity_id
_entity_poly.type
_entity_poly.pdbx_seq_one_letter_code
_entity_poly.pdbx_strand_id
1 'polypeptide(L)'
;MAKVVLFGDSYIKRLCCFCDERKGLHVPYNVKWYGQGGLRTDRMNTDLYGKMLKEKGDIVIVAVGGNDITPTSQPKEIVRRITEIVNDISRNGCEHVYITEILTRGNFSKCPGLQKIVFDRQRIKINKCLAKTFKNNLLKFPLY
;
A
#
# COMPACT_ATOMS: atom_id res chain seq x y z
N MET A 1 -4.43 8.77 22.62
CA MET A 1 -5.19 7.99 21.62
C MET A 1 -4.25 7.71 20.47
N ALA A 2 -3.99 6.44 20.16
CA ALA A 2 -3.00 6.09 19.14
C ALA A 2 -3.42 6.62 17.76
N LYS A 3 -2.44 7.10 17.00
CA LYS A 3 -2.58 7.62 15.66
C LYS A 3 -2.24 6.54 14.64
N VAL A 4 -3.21 6.23 13.79
CA VAL A 4 -3.06 5.27 12.69
C VAL A 4 -2.99 6.04 11.39
N VAL A 5 -1.94 5.80 10.61
CA VAL A 5 -1.74 6.40 9.30
C VAL A 5 -1.97 5.34 8.24
N LEU A 6 -2.91 5.60 7.34
CA LEU A 6 -3.20 4.76 6.19
C LEU A 6 -2.61 5.42 4.95
N PHE A 7 -1.57 4.81 4.38
CA PHE A 7 -0.83 5.34 3.25
C PHE A 7 -0.92 4.39 2.06
N GLY A 8 -1.26 4.91 0.88
CA GLY A 8 -1.28 4.04 -0.28
C GLY A 8 -1.93 4.58 -1.52
N ASP A 9 -2.29 3.66 -2.40
CA ASP A 9 -2.82 3.98 -3.70
C ASP A 9 -4.33 4.28 -3.69
N SER A 10 -4.97 4.11 -4.86
CA SER A 10 -6.42 4.22 -5.04
C SER A 10 -7.26 3.40 -4.07
N TYR A 11 -6.74 2.30 -3.50
CA TYR A 11 -7.43 1.52 -2.50
C TYR A 11 -7.65 2.34 -1.22
N ILE A 12 -6.60 2.93 -0.67
CA ILE A 12 -6.69 3.78 0.52
C ILE A 12 -7.56 5.01 0.27
N LYS A 13 -7.43 5.63 -0.91
CA LYS A 13 -8.27 6.77 -1.29
C LYS A 13 -9.76 6.40 -1.28
N ARG A 14 -10.12 5.26 -1.87
CA ARG A 14 -11.51 4.78 -1.91
C ARG A 14 -12.01 4.31 -0.54
N LEU A 15 -11.15 3.69 0.26
CA LEU A 15 -11.48 3.28 1.61
C LEU A 15 -11.82 4.49 2.48
N CYS A 16 -11.06 5.58 2.37
CA CYS A 16 -11.38 6.86 3.02
C CYS A 16 -12.79 7.32 2.64
N CYS A 17 -13.10 7.45 1.34
CA CYS A 17 -14.42 7.88 0.88
C CYS A 17 -15.55 6.98 1.40
N PHE A 18 -15.36 5.66 1.32
CA PHE A 18 -16.33 4.69 1.80
C PHE A 18 -16.56 4.79 3.32
N CYS A 19 -15.51 5.04 4.09
CA CYS A 19 -15.61 5.23 5.53
C CYS A 19 -16.26 6.57 5.88
N ASP A 20 -15.93 7.65 5.18
CA ASP A 20 -16.55 8.96 5.40
C ASP A 20 -18.07 8.91 5.16
N GLU A 21 -18.50 8.24 4.09
CA GLU A 21 -19.92 7.96 3.79
C GLU A 21 -20.61 7.14 4.90
N ARG A 22 -19.85 6.32 5.65
CA ARG A 22 -20.34 5.41 6.70
C ARG A 22 -20.03 5.87 8.13
N LYS A 23 -19.69 7.15 8.33
CA LYS A 23 -19.33 7.75 9.63
C LYS A 23 -18.07 7.17 10.28
N GLY A 24 -17.07 6.84 9.47
CA GLY A 24 -15.74 6.44 9.89
C GLY A 24 -15.50 4.92 9.96
N LEU A 25 -14.29 4.55 10.35
CA LEU A 25 -13.88 3.16 10.59
C LEU A 25 -14.47 2.57 11.87
N HIS A 26 -15.14 3.38 12.71
CA HIS A 26 -15.66 2.99 14.03
C HIS A 26 -14.61 2.33 14.93
N VAL A 27 -13.37 2.81 14.85
CA VAL A 27 -12.24 2.37 15.68
C VAL A 27 -11.88 3.44 16.71
N PRO A 28 -11.36 3.07 17.89
CA PRO A 28 -10.96 4.03 18.94
C PRO A 28 -9.61 4.71 18.63
N TYR A 29 -9.24 4.86 17.36
CA TYR A 29 -7.96 5.41 16.91
C TYR A 29 -8.12 6.68 16.08
N ASN A 30 -7.13 7.56 16.14
CA ASN A 30 -7.10 8.76 15.29
C ASN A 30 -6.53 8.37 13.92
N VAL A 31 -7.41 8.17 12.94
CA VAL A 31 -7.01 7.71 11.61
C VAL A 31 -6.70 8.89 10.70
N LYS A 32 -5.52 8.87 10.07
CA LYS A 32 -5.10 9.82 9.04
C LYS A 32 -4.95 9.12 7.70
N TRP A 33 -5.48 9.74 6.65
CA TRP A 33 -5.58 9.13 5.33
C TRP A 33 -4.66 9.81 4.32
N TYR A 34 -3.80 9.03 3.68
CA TYR A 34 -2.87 9.47 2.63
C TYR A 34 -2.97 8.54 1.42
N GLY A 35 -4.16 8.54 0.81
CA GLY A 35 -4.46 7.76 -0.39
C GLY A 35 -4.37 8.58 -1.67
N GLN A 36 -3.65 8.09 -2.69
CA GLN A 36 -3.60 8.72 -4.00
C GLN A 36 -3.84 7.72 -5.14
N GLY A 37 -4.77 8.08 -6.04
CA GLY A 37 -5.02 7.29 -7.25
C GLY A 37 -3.78 7.19 -8.14
N GLY A 38 -3.45 5.98 -8.59
CA GLY A 38 -2.32 5.73 -9.49
C GLY A 38 -0.94 5.83 -8.84
N LEU A 39 -0.85 5.92 -7.50
CA LEU A 39 0.42 5.96 -6.78
C LEU A 39 1.26 4.71 -7.10
N ARG A 40 2.54 4.93 -7.43
CA ARG A 40 3.53 3.89 -7.74
C ARG A 40 4.76 4.08 -6.87
N THR A 41 5.48 3.00 -6.61
CA THR A 41 6.70 3.02 -5.80
C THR A 41 7.91 3.64 -6.52
N ASP A 42 7.96 3.66 -7.86
CA ASP A 42 8.99 4.38 -8.63
C ASP A 42 8.71 5.87 -8.81
N ARG A 43 7.46 6.28 -8.60
CA ARG A 43 7.01 7.67 -8.83
C ARG A 43 6.14 8.10 -7.66
N MET A 44 6.78 8.12 -6.49
CA MET A 44 6.12 8.52 -5.26
C MET A 44 5.78 10.00 -5.31
N ASN A 45 4.58 10.37 -4.86
CA ASN A 45 4.27 11.78 -4.64
C ASN A 45 5.00 12.25 -3.36
N THR A 46 6.07 13.01 -3.54
CA THR A 46 6.94 13.50 -2.46
C THR A 46 6.21 14.38 -1.46
N ASP A 47 5.26 15.21 -1.92
CA ASP A 47 4.51 16.10 -1.04
C ASP A 47 3.53 15.32 -0.17
N LEU A 48 2.81 14.36 -0.76
CA LEU A 48 1.91 13.48 -0.03
C LEU A 48 2.69 12.64 0.98
N TYR A 49 3.80 12.06 0.55
CA TYR A 49 4.66 11.22 1.38
C TYR A 49 5.29 12.01 2.53
N GLY A 50 5.79 13.22 2.27
CA GLY A 50 6.34 14.11 3.30
C GLY A 50 5.28 14.54 4.32
N LYS A 51 4.05 14.82 3.89
CA LYS A 51 2.93 15.09 4.82
C LYS A 51 2.61 13.88 5.69
N MET A 52 2.62 12.68 5.10
CA MET A 52 2.40 11.42 5.82
C MET A 52 3.48 11.19 6.89
N LEU A 53 4.76 11.36 6.54
CA LEU A 53 5.87 11.20 7.50
C LEU A 53 5.78 12.20 8.67
N LYS A 54 5.36 13.44 8.41
CA LYS A 54 5.20 14.47 9.45
C LYS A 54 4.13 14.13 10.49
N GLU A 55 3.20 13.22 10.18
CA GLU A 55 2.20 12.80 11.16
C GLU A 55 2.80 12.03 12.32
N LYS A 56 3.94 11.35 12.13
CA LYS A 56 4.55 10.48 13.14
C LYS A 56 3.51 9.52 13.75
N GLY A 57 2.91 8.69 12.89
CA GLY A 57 1.91 7.72 13.31
C GLY A 57 2.52 6.64 14.21
N ASP A 58 1.79 6.24 15.26
CA ASP A 58 2.17 5.09 16.09
C ASP A 58 2.10 3.79 15.27
N ILE A 59 1.10 3.73 14.37
CA ILE A 59 0.88 2.64 13.42
C ILE A 59 0.78 3.22 12.02
N VAL A 60 1.54 2.67 11.07
CA VAL A 60 1.45 3.00 9.65
C VAL A 60 1.10 1.75 8.86
N ILE A 61 0.01 1.80 8.10
CA ILE A 61 -0.37 0.74 7.16
C ILE A 61 -0.14 1.23 5.75
N VAL A 62 0.73 0.52 5.03
CA VAL A 62 1.15 0.84 3.66
C VAL A 62 0.43 -0.08 2.67
N ALA A 63 -0.19 0.49 1.64
CA ALA A 63 -0.85 -0.24 0.56
C ALA A 63 -0.42 0.33 -0.81
N VAL A 64 0.69 -0.19 -1.34
CA VAL A 64 1.30 0.25 -2.61
C VAL A 64 1.84 -0.95 -3.41
N GLY A 65 2.34 -0.71 -4.63
CA GLY A 65 2.97 -1.73 -5.47
C GLY A 65 2.06 -2.32 -6.55
N GLY A 66 0.74 -2.23 -6.40
CA GLY A 66 -0.21 -2.72 -7.40
C GLY A 66 -0.09 -2.00 -8.75
N ASN A 67 0.10 -0.68 -8.74
CA ASN A 67 0.25 0.11 -9.97
C ASN A 67 1.64 -0.02 -10.62
N ASP A 68 2.62 -0.59 -9.92
CA ASP A 68 3.96 -0.86 -10.44
C ASP A 68 4.00 -2.09 -11.34
N ILE A 69 2.98 -2.96 -11.25
CA ILE A 69 2.86 -4.16 -12.07
C ILE A 69 2.47 -3.75 -13.50
N THR A 70 3.38 -4.02 -14.43
CA THR A 70 3.27 -3.80 -15.88
C THR A 70 3.67 -5.09 -16.62
N PRO A 71 3.47 -5.21 -17.94
CA PRO A 71 3.86 -6.43 -18.66
C PRO A 71 5.33 -6.82 -18.51
N THR A 72 6.21 -5.83 -18.31
CA THR A 72 7.66 -5.98 -18.23
C THR A 72 8.24 -5.75 -16.83
N SER A 73 7.41 -5.49 -15.82
CA SER A 73 7.92 -5.24 -14.47
C SER A 73 8.56 -6.48 -13.84
N GLN A 74 9.56 -6.24 -13.00
CA GLN A 74 10.23 -7.28 -12.25
C GLN A 74 9.72 -7.31 -10.81
N PRO A 75 9.13 -8.43 -10.34
CA PRO A 75 8.64 -8.58 -8.97
C PRO A 75 9.67 -8.21 -7.89
N LYS A 76 10.94 -8.61 -8.07
CA LYS A 76 12.02 -8.32 -7.11
C LYS A 76 12.24 -6.82 -6.94
N GLU A 77 12.19 -6.06 -8.03
CA GLU A 77 12.40 -4.61 -8.01
C GLU A 77 11.24 -3.86 -7.33
N ILE A 78 10.01 -4.36 -7.50
CA ILE A 78 8.85 -3.84 -6.76
C ILE A 78 9.00 -4.11 -5.26
N VAL A 79 9.38 -5.34 -4.88
CA VAL A 79 9.62 -5.71 -3.47
C VAL A 79 10.72 -4.87 -2.84
N ARG A 80 11.83 -4.63 -3.57
CA ARG A 80 12.94 -3.78 -3.11
C ARG A 80 12.45 -2.38 -2.77
N ARG A 81 11.73 -1.73 -3.69
CA ARG A 81 11.19 -0.38 -3.49
C ARG A 81 10.17 -0.32 -2.34
N ILE A 82 9.29 -1.31 -2.22
CA ILE A 82 8.37 -1.42 -1.06
C ILE A 82 9.17 -1.51 0.25
N THR A 83 10.22 -2.33 0.27
CA THR A 83 11.09 -2.48 1.45
C THR A 83 11.80 -1.18 1.80
N GLU A 84 12.26 -0.42 0.81
CA GLU A 84 12.87 0.90 1.03
C GLU A 84 11.87 1.88 1.64
N ILE A 85 10.64 1.92 1.15
CA ILE A 85 9.56 2.75 1.72
C ILE A 85 9.29 2.37 3.18
N VAL A 86 9.12 1.07 3.48
CA VAL A 86 8.85 0.62 4.85
C VAL A 86 10.01 0.97 5.79
N ASN A 87 11.25 0.73 5.36
CA ASN A 87 12.44 1.06 6.15
C ASN A 87 12.57 2.57 6.38
N ASP A 88 12.27 3.38 5.38
CA ASP A 88 12.28 4.84 5.50
C ASP A 88 11.22 5.33 6.50
N ILE A 89 10.00 4.81 6.43
CA ILE A 89 8.94 5.12 7.40
C ILE A 89 9.38 4.77 8.84
N SER A 90 9.96 3.58 9.04
CA SER A 90 10.47 3.16 10.36
C SER A 90 11.58 4.07 10.86
N ARG A 91 12.53 4.48 9.99
CA ARG A 91 13.62 5.41 10.36
C ARG A 91 13.12 6.81 10.73
N ASN A 92 11.95 7.20 10.22
CA ASN A 92 11.30 8.47 10.55
C ASN A 92 10.49 8.42 11.85
N GLY A 93 10.68 7.38 12.68
CA GLY A 93 10.14 7.31 14.05
C GLY A 93 8.77 6.67 14.16
N CYS A 94 8.31 5.94 13.14
CA CYS A 94 7.08 5.14 13.23
C CYS A 94 7.40 3.76 13.80
N GLU A 95 6.85 3.44 14.96
CA GLU A 95 7.17 2.21 15.71
C GLU A 95 6.64 0.95 15.04
N HIS A 96 5.40 1.01 14.53
CA HIS A 96 4.76 -0.14 13.90
C HIS A 96 4.40 0.16 12.44
N VAL A 97 5.13 -0.47 11.51
CA VAL A 97 4.86 -0.36 10.07
C VAL A 97 4.40 -1.71 9.53
N TYR A 98 3.19 -1.70 8.98
CA TYR A 98 2.55 -2.84 8.34
C TYR A 98 2.44 -2.58 6.84
N ILE A 99 2.62 -3.63 6.05
CA ILE A 99 2.42 -3.61 4.60
C ILE A 99 1.23 -4.50 4.27
N THR A 100 0.36 -4.07 3.37
CA THR A 100 -0.70 -4.92 2.86
C THR A 100 -0.18 -5.78 1.72
N GLU A 101 -0.74 -6.97 1.56
CA GLU A 101 -0.58 -7.68 0.30
C GLU A 101 -1.15 -6.86 -0.88
N ILE A 102 -0.60 -7.06 -2.08
CA ILE A 102 -1.17 -6.45 -3.28
C ILE A 102 -2.48 -7.18 -3.59
N LEU A 103 -3.57 -6.42 -3.64
CA LEU A 103 -4.92 -6.91 -3.95
C LEU A 103 -5.10 -7.21 -5.44
N THR A 104 -6.12 -8.01 -5.74
CA THR A 104 -6.59 -8.19 -7.12
C THR A 104 -7.13 -6.86 -7.68
N ARG A 105 -7.14 -6.72 -9.01
CA ARG A 105 -7.73 -5.56 -9.68
C ARG A 105 -8.69 -6.00 -10.77
N GLY A 106 -9.81 -5.31 -10.89
CA GLY A 106 -10.83 -5.59 -11.92
C GLY A 106 -10.63 -4.84 -13.24
N ASN A 107 -9.91 -3.71 -13.23
CA ASN A 107 -9.78 -2.84 -14.41
C ASN A 107 -8.32 -2.74 -14.89
N PHE A 108 -8.10 -3.05 -16.16
CA PHE A 108 -6.79 -3.04 -16.83
C PHE A 108 -6.65 -1.97 -17.92
N SER A 109 -7.72 -1.22 -18.24
CA SER A 109 -7.74 -0.20 -19.31
C SER A 109 -6.62 0.85 -19.20
N LYS A 110 -6.19 1.16 -17.98
CA LYS A 110 -5.14 2.15 -17.71
C LYS A 110 -3.71 1.62 -17.87
N CYS A 111 -3.52 0.36 -18.23
CA CYS A 111 -2.21 -0.25 -18.49
C CYS A 111 -2.26 -1.10 -19.76
N PRO A 112 -2.07 -0.49 -20.94
CA PRO A 112 -2.09 -1.19 -22.21
C PRO A 112 -1.14 -2.41 -22.21
N GLY A 113 -1.62 -3.54 -22.73
CA GLY A 113 -0.87 -4.79 -22.80
C GLY A 113 -0.84 -5.60 -21.50
N LEU A 114 -1.33 -5.08 -20.37
CA LEU A 114 -1.39 -5.84 -19.11
C LEU A 114 -2.69 -6.64 -19.02
N GLN A 115 -2.57 -7.96 -19.18
CA GLN A 115 -3.70 -8.89 -18.98
C GLN A 115 -3.84 -9.28 -17.51
N LYS A 116 -5.07 -9.61 -17.09
CA LYS A 116 -5.37 -10.06 -15.71
C LYS A 116 -4.48 -11.22 -15.27
N ILE A 117 -4.30 -12.23 -16.12
CA ILE A 117 -3.48 -13.40 -15.79
C ILE A 117 -2.01 -13.04 -15.56
N VAL A 118 -1.47 -12.09 -16.33
CA VAL A 118 -0.09 -11.61 -16.16
C VAL A 118 0.04 -10.84 -14.85
N PHE A 119 -0.91 -9.95 -14.57
CA PHE A 119 -0.96 -9.21 -13.32
C PHE A 119 -1.04 -10.15 -12.11
N ASP A 120 -1.98 -11.11 -12.10
CA ASP A 120 -2.18 -12.03 -10.99
C ASP A 120 -0.93 -12.89 -10.74
N ARG A 121 -0.28 -13.38 -11.81
CA ARG A 121 0.99 -14.12 -11.69
C ARG A 121 2.08 -13.29 -11.04
N GLN A 122 2.23 -12.03 -11.43
CA GLN A 122 3.23 -11.13 -10.84
C GLN A 122 2.88 -10.76 -9.39
N ARG A 123 1.61 -10.41 -9.14
CA ARG A 123 1.07 -10.11 -7.80
C ARG A 123 1.34 -11.25 -6.83
N ILE A 124 1.06 -12.50 -7.21
CA ILE A 124 1.32 -13.68 -6.36
C ILE A 124 2.82 -13.81 -6.05
N LYS A 125 3.70 -13.61 -7.04
CA LYS A 125 5.15 -13.64 -6.83
C LYS A 125 5.59 -12.55 -5.84
N ILE A 126 5.08 -11.33 -6.01
CA ILE A 126 5.37 -10.20 -5.11
C ILE A 126 4.87 -10.50 -3.69
N ASN A 127 3.61 -10.90 -3.53
CA ASN A 127 3.03 -11.20 -2.21
C ASN A 127 3.77 -12.35 -1.50
N LYS A 128 4.23 -13.37 -2.23
CA LYS A 128 5.10 -14.43 -1.66
C LYS A 128 6.42 -13.88 -1.15
N CYS A 129 7.04 -12.95 -1.89
CA CYS A 129 8.26 -12.28 -1.44
C CYS A 129 7.99 -11.38 -0.23
N LEU A 130 6.94 -10.55 -0.25
CA LEU A 130 6.54 -9.70 0.88
C LEU A 130 6.27 -10.54 2.13
N ALA A 131 5.61 -11.70 2.00
CA ALA A 131 5.34 -12.58 3.14
C ALA A 131 6.62 -13.12 3.78
N LYS A 132 7.64 -13.41 2.98
CA LYS A 132 8.96 -13.83 3.49
C LYS A 132 9.69 -12.67 4.16
N THR A 133 9.64 -11.48 3.57
CA THR A 133 10.36 -10.29 4.06
C THR A 133 9.74 -9.75 5.35
N PHE A 134 8.42 -9.57 5.39
CA PHE A 134 7.75 -8.85 6.48
C PHE A 134 7.07 -9.76 7.51
N LYS A 135 6.89 -11.06 7.22
CA LYS A 135 6.31 -12.05 8.14
C LYS A 135 5.01 -11.54 8.79
N ASN A 136 5.04 -11.26 10.09
CA ASN A 136 3.89 -10.82 10.89
C ASN A 136 3.44 -9.38 10.57
N ASN A 137 4.28 -8.60 9.90
CA ASN A 137 3.97 -7.23 9.51
C ASN A 137 3.29 -7.15 8.13
N LEU A 138 3.08 -8.29 7.45
CA LEU A 138 2.27 -8.37 6.25
C LEU A 138 0.80 -8.62 6.61
N LEU A 139 -0.06 -7.66 6.30
CA LEU A 139 -1.52 -7.81 6.37
C LEU A 139 -2.03 -8.54 5.13
N LYS A 140 -2.69 -9.67 5.36
CA LYS A 140 -3.33 -10.49 4.33
C LYS A 140 -4.84 -10.32 4.40
N PHE A 141 -5.50 -10.29 3.25
CA PHE A 141 -6.95 -10.22 3.18
C PHE A 141 -7.52 -11.60 2.82
N PRO A 142 -8.61 -12.04 3.48
CA PRO A 142 -9.30 -13.25 3.07
C PRO A 142 -9.80 -13.11 1.63
N LEU A 143 -9.51 -14.12 0.81
CA LEU A 143 -10.09 -14.25 -0.53
C LEU A 143 -11.52 -14.76 -0.33
N TYR A 144 -12.51 -13.88 -0.45
CA TYR A 144 -13.92 -14.26 -0.58
C TYR A 144 -14.25 -14.52 -2.05
#